data_AF-L8PFC9-F1
#
_entry.id   AF-L8PFC9-F1
#
_cell.length_a   1.000
_cell.length_b   1.000
_cell.length_c   1.000
_cell.angle_alpha   90.00
_cell.angle_beta   90.00
_cell.angle_gamma   90.00
#
_symmetry.space_group_name_H-M   'P 1'
#
loop_
_entity.id
_entity.type
_entity.pdbx_description
1 polymer ?
#
loop_
_entity_poly.entity_id
_entity_poly.type
_entity_poly.pdbx_seq_one_letter_code
_entity_poly.pdbx_strand_id
1 'polypeptide(L)'
;MDGLRLVGQVPSKLAVLFIDYVVSRGLRDDVYFSQEGDPGADELGVVLRAQRAGDILLTRPVFVAREWADRVYDTSEGLIPDEEWRVHA
;
A
#
# COMPACT_ATOMS: atom_id res chain seq x y z
N MET A 1 9.43 -4.65 7.78
CA MET A 1 8.13 -5.24 8.19
C MET A 1 8.37 -6.69 8.56
N ASP A 2 8.64 -6.92 9.84
CA ASP A 2 9.11 -8.16 10.50
C ASP A 2 8.56 -9.49 9.93
N GLY A 3 9.10 -9.95 8.79
CA GLY A 3 8.69 -11.19 8.11
C GLY A 3 7.37 -11.14 7.35
N LEU A 4 6.67 -10.00 7.30
CA LEU A 4 5.41 -9.87 6.55
C LEU A 4 5.69 -9.91 5.05
N ARG A 5 5.16 -10.92 4.36
CA ARG A 5 5.27 -11.02 2.90
C ARG A 5 4.29 -10.07 2.23
N LEU A 6 4.81 -9.06 1.53
CA LEU A 6 3.99 -8.00 0.95
C LEU A 6 3.64 -8.21 -0.53
N VAL A 7 4.47 -8.97 -1.25
CA VAL A 7 4.32 -9.20 -2.69
C VAL A 7 3.59 -10.52 -2.94
N GLY A 8 2.68 -10.53 -3.91
CA GLY A 8 2.08 -11.76 -4.40
C GLY A 8 1.07 -12.37 -3.42
N GLN A 9 0.49 -11.58 -2.51
CA GLN A 9 -0.51 -12.03 -1.54
C GLN A 9 -1.92 -11.68 -1.99
N VAL A 10 -2.92 -12.30 -1.36
CA VAL A 10 -4.33 -11.90 -1.52
C VAL A 10 -4.53 -10.51 -0.90
N PRO A 11 -5.00 -9.50 -1.64
CA PRO A 11 -5.11 -8.12 -1.16
C PRO A 11 -5.90 -7.97 0.14
N SER A 12 -7.08 -8.58 0.23
CA SER A 12 -7.94 -8.49 1.43
C SER A 12 -7.29 -9.08 2.67
N LYS A 13 -6.54 -10.18 2.52
CA LYS A 13 -5.82 -10.80 3.63
C LYS A 13 -4.63 -9.95 4.07
N LEU A 14 -3.84 -9.45 3.12
CA LEU A 14 -2.67 -8.64 3.44
C LEU A 14 -3.07 -7.29 4.05
N ALA A 15 -4.16 -6.67 3.60
CA ALA A 15 -4.65 -5.41 4.15
C ALA A 15 -4.86 -5.50 5.67
N VAL A 16 -5.53 -6.57 6.15
CA VAL A 16 -5.74 -6.79 7.59
C VAL A 16 -4.40 -6.92 8.33
N LEU A 17 -3.49 -7.76 7.83
CA LEU A 17 -2.18 -7.98 8.45
C LEU A 17 -1.31 -6.73 8.46
N PHE A 18 -1.41 -5.90 7.42
CA PHE A 18 -0.68 -4.64 7.33
C PHE A 18 -1.20 -3.63 8.36
N ILE A 19 -2.53 -3.48 8.48
CA ILE A 19 -3.16 -2.61 9.48
C ILE A 19 -2.74 -3.05 10.88
N ASP A 20 -2.83 -4.34 11.18
CA ASP A 20 -2.40 -4.90 12.48
C ASP A 20 -0.91 -4.60 12.74
N TYR A 21 -0.06 -4.75 11.73
CA TYR A 21 1.36 -4.41 11.83
C TYR A 21 1.57 -2.91 12.14
N VAL A 22 0.98 -2.01 11.37
CA VAL A 22 1.10 -0.55 11.57
C VAL A 22 0.62 -0.15 12.96
N VAL A 23 -0.55 -0.65 13.39
CA VAL A 23 -1.11 -0.40 14.72
C VAL A 23 -0.20 -0.95 15.82
N SER A 24 0.37 -2.14 15.66
CA SER A 24 1.28 -2.74 16.65
C SER A 24 2.56 -1.93 16.87
N ARG A 25 2.93 -1.08 15.90
CA ARG A 25 4.08 -0.16 15.97
C ARG A 25 3.73 1.21 16.58
N GLY A 26 2.48 1.41 17.02
CA GLY A 26 2.00 2.67 17.59
C GLY A 26 1.61 3.72 16.55
N LEU A 27 1.48 3.32 15.28
CA LEU A 27 1.20 4.21 14.14
C LEU A 27 -0.28 4.13 13.70
N ARG A 28 -1.22 3.94 14.64
CA ARG A 28 -2.64 3.74 14.29
C ARG A 28 -3.20 4.88 13.42
N ASP A 29 -2.82 6.11 13.71
CA ASP A 29 -3.33 7.30 13.01
C ASP A 29 -2.69 7.51 11.63
N ASP A 30 -1.72 6.66 11.27
CA ASP A 30 -1.00 6.63 9.99
C ASP A 30 -1.59 5.61 9.01
N VAL A 31 -2.69 4.92 9.36
CA VAL A 31 -3.36 4.00 8.43
C VAL A 31 -4.34 4.76 7.56
N TYR A 32 -4.07 4.79 6.26
CA TYR A 32 -4.90 5.45 5.26
C TYR A 32 -5.33 4.49 4.15
N PHE A 33 -6.36 4.88 3.40
CA PHE A 33 -6.81 4.17 2.21
C PHE A 33 -6.80 5.13 1.01
N SER A 34 -6.29 4.64 -0.12
CA SER A 34 -6.37 5.35 -1.39
C SER A 34 -7.82 5.51 -1.84
N GLN A 35 -8.05 6.39 -2.82
CA GLN A 35 -9.34 6.52 -3.51
C GLN A 35 -9.77 5.21 -4.20
N GLU A 36 -8.84 4.30 -4.45
CA GLU A 36 -9.08 2.97 -5.03
C GLU A 36 -9.19 1.85 -3.97
N GLY A 37 -9.04 2.18 -2.68
CA GLY A 37 -9.18 1.24 -1.56
C GLY A 37 -7.91 0.47 -1.18
N ASP A 38 -6.73 0.93 -1.61
CA ASP A 38 -5.45 0.34 -1.20
C ASP A 38 -4.99 0.92 0.14
N PRO A 39 -4.62 0.10 1.12
CA PRO A 39 -4.10 0.60 2.39
C PRO A 39 -2.68 1.14 2.23
N GLY A 40 -2.40 2.26 2.88
CA GLY A 40 -1.08 2.89 2.94
C GLY A 40 -0.73 3.40 4.34
N ALA A 41 0.54 3.74 4.51
CA ALA A 41 1.09 4.30 5.74
C ALA A 41 2.22 5.28 5.39
N ASP A 42 2.04 6.56 5.70
CA ASP A 42 2.96 7.64 5.34
C ASP A 42 4.27 7.50 6.13
N GLU A 43 4.23 7.21 7.44
CA GLU A 43 5.45 6.99 8.24
C GLU A 43 6.26 5.77 7.79
N LEU A 44 5.61 4.81 7.11
CA LEU A 44 6.29 3.66 6.50
C LEU A 44 6.68 3.88 5.02
N GLY A 45 6.21 4.96 4.40
CA GLY A 45 6.45 5.28 2.99
C GLY A 45 5.98 4.18 2.03
N VAL A 46 4.78 3.62 2.29
CA VAL A 46 4.27 2.49 1.50
C VAL A 46 2.78 2.56 1.25
N VAL A 47 2.36 2.21 0.03
CA VAL A 47 0.97 1.87 -0.32
C VAL A 47 0.91 0.45 -0.90
N LEU A 48 -0.04 -0.36 -0.43
CA LEU A 48 -0.21 -1.75 -0.84
C LEU A 48 -1.13 -1.86 -2.06
N ARG A 49 -0.59 -1.60 -3.25
CA ARG A 49 -1.33 -1.74 -4.51
C ARG A 49 -1.69 -3.19 -4.80
N ALA A 50 -2.68 -3.39 -5.65
CA ALA A 50 -2.94 -4.65 -6.33
C ALA A 50 -2.46 -4.61 -7.78
N GLN A 51 -2.08 -5.78 -8.30
CA GLN A 51 -1.79 -6.00 -9.72
C GLN A 51 -2.53 -7.25 -10.20
N ARG A 52 -2.90 -7.28 -11.48
CA ARG A 52 -3.47 -8.48 -12.10
C ARG A 52 -2.34 -9.44 -12.48
N ALA A 53 -2.52 -10.71 -12.16
CA ALA A 53 -1.64 -11.80 -12.56
C ALA A 53 -2.53 -12.88 -13.20
N GLY A 54 -2.90 -12.67 -14.46
CA GLY A 54 -3.89 -13.50 -15.15
C GLY A 54 -5.31 -13.24 -14.61
N ASP A 55 -5.96 -14.28 -14.10
CA ASP A 55 -7.33 -14.22 -13.57
C ASP A 55 -7.39 -13.76 -12.10
N ILE A 56 -6.26 -13.72 -11.40
CA ILE A 56 -6.18 -13.33 -9.99
C ILE A 56 -5.61 -11.92 -9.79
N LEU A 57 -5.97 -11.30 -8.66
CA LEU A 57 -5.33 -10.09 -8.15
C LEU A 57 -4.37 -10.45 -7.03
N LEU A 58 -3.17 -9.88 -7.10
CA LEU A 58 -2.12 -10.07 -6.12
C LEU A 58 -1.55 -8.74 -5.67
N THR A 59 -1.04 -8.69 -4.44
CA THR A 59 -0.45 -7.48 -3.87
C THR A 59 0.89 -7.13 -4.52
N ARG A 60 1.11 -5.83 -4.71
CA ARG A 60 2.34 -5.19 -5.20
C ARG A 60 2.58 -3.93 -4.35
N PRO A 61 3.44 -3.97 -3.34
CA PRO A 61 3.75 -2.78 -2.55
C PRO A 61 4.49 -1.77 -3.41
N VAL A 62 4.15 -0.48 -3.27
CA VAL A 62 4.94 0.64 -3.78
C VAL A 62 5.59 1.31 -2.59
N PHE A 63 6.92 1.34 -2.57
CA PHE A 63 7.72 2.04 -1.57
C PHE A 63 8.23 3.33 -2.15
N VAL A 64 8.20 4.38 -1.33
CA VAL A 64 8.70 5.71 -1.71
C VAL A 64 9.80 6.17 -0.78
N ALA A 65 10.58 7.14 -1.24
CA ALA A 65 11.52 7.84 -0.38
C ALA A 65 10.76 8.70 0.65
N ARG A 66 11.41 9.05 1.76
CA ARG A 66 10.77 9.77 2.87
C ARG A 66 10.15 11.09 2.43
N GLU A 67 10.80 11.80 1.52
CA GLU A 67 10.34 13.05 0.93
C GLU A 67 9.06 12.92 0.10
N TRP A 68 8.68 11.70 -0.28
CA TRP A 68 7.48 11.39 -1.07
C TRP A 68 6.39 10.68 -0.25
N ALA A 69 6.64 10.50 1.04
CA ALA A 69 5.81 9.68 1.89
C ALA A 69 4.54 10.40 2.38
N ASP A 70 4.53 11.74 2.40
CA ASP A 70 3.30 12.50 2.66
C ASP A 70 2.24 12.14 1.62
N ARG A 71 1.08 11.68 2.08
CA ARG A 71 -0.03 11.24 1.24
C ARG A 71 0.36 10.12 0.27
N VAL A 72 1.11 9.12 0.73
CA VAL A 72 1.56 7.99 -0.11
C VAL A 72 0.38 7.18 -0.70
N TYR A 73 -0.79 7.32 -0.11
CA TYR A 73 -2.04 6.67 -0.53
C TYR A 73 -2.88 7.52 -1.50
N ASP A 74 -2.56 8.80 -1.71
CA ASP A 74 -3.40 9.71 -2.49
C ASP A 74 -3.06 9.62 -3.98
N THR A 75 -4.04 9.18 -4.78
CA THR A 75 -3.94 9.02 -6.24
C THR A 75 -3.92 10.34 -7.02
N SER A 76 -4.16 11.47 -6.36
CA SER A 76 -4.34 12.78 -6.99
C SER A 76 -3.33 13.83 -6.54
N GLU A 77 -3.01 13.86 -5.24
CA GLU A 77 -2.17 14.88 -4.63
C GLU A 77 -0.83 14.31 -4.12
N GLY A 78 -0.65 12.99 -4.16
CA GLY A 78 0.59 12.31 -3.77
C GLY A 78 1.69 12.45 -4.82
N LEU A 79 2.93 12.18 -4.40
CA LEU A 79 4.10 12.24 -5.30
C LEU A 79 4.36 10.94 -6.08
N ILE A 80 3.51 9.93 -5.91
CA ILE A 80 3.60 8.68 -6.66
C ILE A 80 3.13 8.91 -8.10
N PRO A 81 3.93 8.56 -9.13
CA PRO A 81 3.52 8.70 -10.53
C PRO A 81 2.22 7.95 -10.86
N ASP A 82 1.37 8.54 -11.71
CA ASP A 82 0.12 7.97 -12.22
C ASP A 82 0.23 6.52 -12.71
N GLU A 83 1.39 6.14 -13.25
CA GLU A 83 1.68 4.81 -13.76
C GLU A 83 1.62 3.73 -12.67
N GLU A 84 2.01 4.06 -11.44
CA GLU A 84 1.95 3.15 -10.29
C GLU A 84 0.50 2.86 -9.85
N TRP A 85 -0.42 3.74 -10.22
CA TRP A 85 -1.86 3.60 -9.98
C TRP A 85 -2.56 2.80 -11.09
N ARG A 86 -1.86 2.36 -12.14
CA ARG A 86 -2.47 1.53 -13.19
C ARG A 86 -2.45 0.06 -12.80
N VAL A 87 -3.62 -0.58 -12.81
CA VAL A 87 -3.71 -2.05 -12.76
C VAL A 87 -3.49 -2.57 -14.19
N HIS A 88 -2.24 -2.93 -14.50
CA HIS A 88 -1.91 -3.56 -15.78
C HIS A 88 -2.59 -4.94 -15.87
N ALA A 89 -3.15 -5.25 -17.03
CA ALA A 89 -3.82 -6.52 -17.35
C ALA A 89 -2.86 -7.49 -18.03
#